data_AF-A0A401GKE3-F1
#
_entry.id   AF-A0A401GKE3-F1
#
_cell.length_a   1.000
_cell.length_b   1.000
_cell.length_c   1.000
_cell.angle_alpha   90.00
_cell.angle_beta   90.00
_cell.angle_gamma   90.00
#
_symmetry.space_group_name_H-M   'P 1'
#
loop_
_entity.id
_entity.type
_entity.pdbx_description
1 polymer ?
#
loop_
_entity_poly.entity_id
_entity_poly.type
_entity_poly.pdbx_seq_one_letter_code
_entity_poly.pdbx_strand_id
1 'polypeptide(L)'
;MAGLRMSIVVSTTAFLLGLLFTHWIADSLSLWKTPETQTDASLWTAATYYSILSRMPPTLAYVYAAITVLGGATLLWSLRDGSAGNLMFDGGSIFLYATTVYVYISSVLPNFFANFTSLSLPPLATSSSILPFPSALRTPTLELASSHLVCSVTLTGVIILQAGRWWAEQSDDDAQEDLMGEGDEEAEEKRLRSRSRSRRREKGKAESKKTK
;
A
#
# COMPACT_ATOMS: atom_id res chain seq x y z
N MET A 1 3.30 -7.24 -17.76
CA MET A 1 4.30 -6.66 -16.83
C MET A 1 3.69 -5.79 -15.72
N ALA A 2 2.45 -5.31 -15.86
CA ALA A 2 1.74 -4.53 -14.83
C ALA A 2 1.66 -5.27 -13.47
N GLY A 3 1.32 -6.56 -13.48
CA GLY A 3 1.28 -7.38 -12.26
C GLY A 3 2.58 -7.39 -11.45
N LEU A 4 3.75 -7.44 -12.10
CA LEU A 4 5.05 -7.38 -11.40
C LEU A 4 5.24 -6.05 -10.66
N ARG A 5 4.90 -4.92 -11.30
CA ARG A 5 5.02 -3.58 -10.69
C ARG A 5 4.12 -3.49 -9.46
N MET A 6 2.86 -3.92 -9.59
CA MET A 6 1.92 -3.96 -8.47
C MET A 6 2.41 -4.83 -7.32
N SER A 7 2.95 -6.02 -7.59
CA SER A 7 3.49 -6.90 -6.54
C SER A 7 4.66 -6.25 -5.80
N ILE A 8 5.55 -5.54 -6.49
CA ILE A 8 6.67 -4.84 -5.83
C ILE A 8 6.16 -3.69 -4.97
N VAL A 9 5.21 -2.89 -5.49
CA VAL A 9 4.60 -1.80 -4.71
C VAL A 9 3.94 -2.36 -3.46
N VAL A 10 3.05 -3.34 -3.60
CA VAL A 10 2.33 -3.95 -2.46
C VAL A 10 3.32 -4.55 -1.45
N SER A 11 4.34 -5.27 -1.91
CA SER A 11 5.36 -5.87 -1.04
C SER A 11 6.15 -4.82 -0.26
N THR A 12 6.64 -3.77 -0.92
CA THR A 12 7.39 -2.69 -0.27
C THR A 12 6.51 -1.89 0.69
N THR A 13 5.27 -1.57 0.31
CA THR A 13 4.32 -0.87 1.20
C THR A 13 3.92 -1.71 2.41
N ALA A 14 3.71 -3.03 2.23
CA ALA A 14 3.38 -3.93 3.32
C ALA A 14 4.55 -4.09 4.29
N PHE A 15 5.78 -4.13 3.79
CA PHE A 15 6.97 -4.14 4.62
C PHE A 15 7.08 -2.85 5.46
N LEU A 16 6.93 -1.67 4.84
CA LEU A 16 6.96 -0.39 5.55
C LEU A 16 5.83 -0.27 6.58
N LEU A 17 4.64 -0.75 6.24
CA LEU A 17 3.51 -0.82 7.16
C LEU A 17 3.82 -1.73 8.34
N GLY A 18 4.42 -2.91 8.09
CA GLY A 18 4.89 -3.82 9.14
C GLY A 18 5.90 -3.14 10.09
N LEU A 19 6.82 -2.34 9.57
CA LEU A 19 7.73 -1.54 10.39
C LEU A 19 6.97 -0.54 11.26
N LEU A 20 6.00 0.20 10.72
CA LEU A 20 5.17 1.12 11.51
C LEU A 20 4.35 0.38 12.57
N PHE A 21 3.84 -0.82 12.27
CA PHE A 21 3.14 -1.66 13.25
C PHE A 21 4.01 -2.06 14.43
N THR A 22 5.34 -2.13 14.29
CA THR A 22 6.20 -2.38 15.46
C THR A 22 6.17 -1.22 16.46
N HIS A 23 5.91 0.02 16.02
CA HIS A 23 5.83 1.21 16.87
C HIS A 23 4.53 1.23 17.68
N TRP A 24 3.52 0.45 17.26
CA TRP A 24 2.27 0.25 17.99
C TRP A 24 2.47 -0.19 19.44
N ILE A 25 3.58 -0.88 19.74
CA ILE A 25 3.92 -1.29 21.10
C ILE A 25 4.04 -0.10 22.07
N ALA A 26 4.45 1.06 21.57
CA ALA A 26 4.51 2.32 22.32
C ALA A 26 3.27 3.19 22.07
N ASP A 27 2.74 3.21 20.84
CA ASP A 27 1.62 4.10 20.47
C ASP A 27 0.30 3.73 21.13
N SER A 28 0.06 2.43 21.33
CA SER A 28 -1.12 1.93 22.04
C SER A 28 -1.17 2.40 23.51
N LEU A 29 -0.01 2.69 24.10
CA LEU A 29 0.11 3.15 25.48
C LEU A 29 -0.08 4.66 25.63
N SER A 30 -0.01 5.43 24.52
CA SER A 30 -0.08 6.88 24.53
C SER A 30 -1.38 7.44 23.95
N LEU A 31 -1.75 7.07 22.71
CA LEU A 31 -2.85 7.68 21.96
C LEU A 31 -4.25 7.30 22.44
N TRP A 32 -4.43 6.07 22.93
CA TRP A 32 -5.75 5.50 23.22
C TRP A 32 -6.13 5.57 24.69
N LYS A 33 -5.47 6.44 25.45
CA LYS A 33 -5.72 6.67 26.88
C LYS A 33 -6.35 8.03 27.07
N THR A 34 -7.48 8.07 27.79
CA THR A 34 -8.05 9.32 28.26
C THR A 34 -7.13 9.96 29.31
N PRO A 35 -7.17 11.29 29.51
CA PRO A 35 -6.31 11.98 30.48
C PRO A 35 -6.38 11.38 31.90
N GLU A 36 -7.53 10.82 32.28
CA GLU A 36 -7.76 10.18 33.59
C GLU A 36 -7.18 8.77 33.71
N THR A 37 -7.01 8.06 32.59
CA THR A 37 -6.48 6.68 32.56
C THR A 37 -5.02 6.62 32.14
N GLN A 38 -4.43 7.75 31.76
CA GLN A 38 -3.06 7.86 31.30
C GLN A 38 -2.10 7.97 32.48
N THR A 39 -1.54 6.83 32.90
CA THR A 39 -0.53 6.76 33.96
C THR A 39 0.83 7.23 33.46
N ASP A 40 1.58 7.96 34.28
CA ASP A 40 2.95 8.38 33.97
C ASP A 40 3.88 7.20 33.63
N ALA A 41 3.66 6.03 34.22
CA ALA A 41 4.39 4.81 33.88
C ALA A 41 4.22 4.37 32.41
N SER A 42 3.03 4.57 31.83
CA SER A 42 2.76 4.23 30.43
C SER A 42 3.50 5.17 29.47
N LEU A 43 3.52 6.47 29.80
CA LEU A 43 4.26 7.48 29.06
C LEU A 43 5.77 7.27 29.16
N TRP A 44 6.27 6.91 30.33
CA TRP A 44 7.67 6.53 30.51
C TRP A 44 8.06 5.31 29.68
N THR A 45 7.18 4.30 29.61
CA THR A 45 7.41 3.11 28.79
C THR A 45 7.52 3.48 27.31
N ALA A 46 6.57 4.29 26.81
CA ALA A 46 6.59 4.76 25.42
C ALA A 46 7.83 5.63 25.11
N ALA A 47 8.16 6.59 25.97
CA ALA A 47 9.33 7.45 25.79
C ALA A 47 10.65 6.66 25.85
N THR A 48 10.72 5.63 26.71
CA THR A 48 11.87 4.72 26.79
C THR A 48 12.04 3.93 25.51
N TYR A 49 10.95 3.38 24.95
CA TYR A 49 10.98 2.72 23.64
C TYR A 49 11.55 3.65 22.57
N TYR A 50 11.05 4.89 22.47
CA TYR A 50 11.54 5.87 21.50
C TYR A 50 12.99 6.29 21.71
N SER A 51 13.44 6.37 22.96
CA SER A 51 14.83 6.66 23.28
C SER A 51 15.77 5.48 22.99
N ILE A 52 15.31 4.24 23.07
CA ILE A 52 16.09 3.08 22.61
C ILE A 52 16.18 3.09 21.08
N LEU A 53 15.06 3.35 20.43
CA LEU A 53 14.96 3.43 18.97
C LEU A 53 15.92 4.51 18.42
N SER A 54 16.09 5.64 19.11
CA SER A 54 16.95 6.76 18.68
C SER A 54 18.45 6.44 18.71
N ARG A 55 18.83 5.38 19.42
CA ARG A 55 20.21 4.90 19.52
C ARG A 55 20.51 3.72 18.61
N MET A 56 19.55 3.30 17.79
CA MET A 56 19.76 2.19 16.86
C MET A 56 20.86 2.51 15.83
N PRO A 57 21.58 1.48 15.35
CA PRO A 57 22.57 1.66 14.30
C PRO A 57 21.97 2.34 13.06
N PRO A 58 22.68 3.30 12.43
CA PRO A 58 22.18 4.02 11.27
C PRO A 58 21.97 3.12 10.04
N THR A 59 22.57 1.92 10.04
CA THR A 59 22.36 0.90 9.00
C THR A 59 20.90 0.53 8.82
N LEU A 60 20.12 0.46 9.89
CA LEU A 60 18.68 0.17 9.81
C LEU A 60 17.90 1.31 9.15
N ALA A 61 18.31 2.57 9.38
CA ALA A 61 17.70 3.72 8.71
C ALA A 61 17.96 3.72 7.20
N TYR A 62 19.15 3.29 6.76
CA TYR A 62 19.44 3.13 5.33
C TYR A 62 18.60 2.04 4.67
N VAL A 63 18.33 0.93 5.37
CA VAL A 63 17.44 -0.12 4.87
C VAL A 63 16.01 0.41 4.73
N TYR A 64 15.51 1.15 5.73
CA TYR A 64 14.21 1.81 5.65
C TYR A 64 14.14 2.71 4.41
N ALA A 65 15.12 3.62 4.26
CA ALA A 65 15.17 4.56 3.15
C ALA A 65 15.27 3.85 1.78
N ALA A 66 16.06 2.78 1.67
CA ALA A 66 16.20 2.01 0.44
C ALA A 66 14.88 1.39 0.00
N ILE A 67 14.11 0.82 0.93
CA ILE A 67 12.81 0.22 0.64
C ILE A 67 11.77 1.30 0.31
N THR A 68 11.84 2.45 0.98
CA THR A 68 11.00 3.61 0.64
C THR A 68 11.28 4.14 -0.77
N VAL A 69 12.55 4.27 -1.14
CA VAL A 69 12.94 4.70 -2.50
C VAL A 69 12.51 3.66 -3.52
N LEU A 70 12.66 2.36 -3.23
CA LEU A 70 12.23 1.29 -4.12
C LEU A 70 10.72 1.34 -4.40
N GLY A 71 9.89 1.45 -3.36
CA GLY A 71 8.43 1.55 -3.50
C GLY A 71 7.99 2.83 -4.22
N GLY A 72 8.60 3.96 -3.90
CA GLY A 72 8.32 5.23 -4.60
C GLY A 72 8.74 5.19 -6.08
N ALA A 73 9.91 4.63 -6.38
CA ALA A 73 10.40 4.52 -7.75
C ALA A 73 9.53 3.59 -8.61
N THR A 74 9.02 2.49 -8.05
CA THR A 74 8.11 1.60 -8.78
C THR A 74 6.74 2.22 -9.01
N LEU A 75 6.21 3.01 -8.08
CA LEU A 75 5.00 3.80 -8.28
C LEU A 75 5.19 4.84 -9.41
N LEU A 76 6.31 5.57 -9.40
CA LEU A 76 6.63 6.54 -10.46
C LEU A 76 6.83 5.89 -11.83
N TRP A 77 7.44 4.69 -11.85
CA TRP A 77 7.54 3.90 -13.08
C TRP A 77 6.15 3.47 -13.56
N SER A 78 5.28 3.03 -12.64
CA SER A 78 3.93 2.62 -12.96
C SER A 78 3.08 3.76 -13.54
N LEU A 79 3.19 4.97 -13.00
CA LEU A 79 2.45 6.15 -13.49
C LEU A 79 2.77 6.49 -14.96
N ARG A 80 4.00 6.22 -15.41
CA ARG A 80 4.44 6.53 -16.77
C ARG A 80 3.74 5.69 -17.85
N ASP A 81 3.05 4.61 -17.47
CA ASP A 81 2.33 3.74 -18.41
C ASP A 81 1.12 4.45 -19.08
N GLY A 82 0.59 5.52 -18.49
CA GLY A 82 -0.38 6.42 -19.13
C GLY A 82 -1.77 5.85 -19.48
N SER A 83 -2.05 4.60 -19.12
CA SER A 83 -3.39 3.99 -19.22
C SER A 83 -4.39 4.75 -18.32
N ALA A 84 -5.58 5.06 -18.84
CA ALA A 84 -6.59 5.86 -18.14
C ALA A 84 -7.06 5.22 -16.82
N GLY A 85 -7.27 3.90 -16.82
CA GLY A 85 -7.60 3.14 -15.60
C GLY A 85 -6.43 3.14 -14.60
N ASN A 86 -5.20 3.03 -15.12
CA ASN A 86 -4.02 3.05 -14.28
C ASN A 86 -3.77 4.41 -13.62
N LEU A 87 -4.09 5.51 -14.31
CA LEU A 87 -3.79 6.87 -13.86
C LEU A 87 -4.53 7.26 -12.56
N MET A 88 -5.79 6.83 -12.42
CA MET A 88 -6.60 7.15 -11.23
C MET A 88 -6.08 6.44 -9.98
N PHE A 89 -5.75 5.15 -10.09
CA PHE A 89 -5.26 4.37 -8.96
C PHE A 89 -3.79 4.70 -8.62
N ASP A 90 -2.90 4.76 -9.62
CA ASP A 90 -1.49 5.11 -9.40
C ASP A 90 -1.33 6.56 -8.92
N GLY A 91 -2.14 7.50 -9.41
CA GLY A 91 -2.11 8.90 -8.96
C GLY A 91 -2.49 9.04 -7.47
N GLY A 92 -3.56 8.36 -7.05
CA GLY A 92 -3.96 8.31 -5.64
C GLY A 92 -2.91 7.65 -4.76
N SER A 93 -2.35 6.52 -5.21
CA SER A 93 -1.28 5.82 -4.49
C SER A 93 -0.02 6.66 -4.35
N ILE A 94 0.40 7.38 -5.38
CA ILE A 94 1.56 8.31 -5.31
C ILE A 94 1.29 9.43 -4.33
N PHE A 95 0.10 10.02 -4.36
CA PHE A 95 -0.25 11.10 -3.42
C PHE A 95 -0.19 10.63 -1.97
N LEU A 96 -0.80 9.47 -1.67
CA LEU A 96 -0.77 8.88 -0.34
C LEU A 96 0.65 8.52 0.09
N TYR A 97 1.43 7.89 -0.79
CA TYR A 97 2.82 7.51 -0.53
C TYR A 97 3.71 8.73 -0.27
N ALA A 98 3.59 9.77 -1.10
CA ALA A 98 4.31 11.02 -0.92
C ALA A 98 3.92 11.71 0.39
N THR A 99 2.64 11.65 0.77
CA THR A 99 2.16 12.16 2.06
C THR A 99 2.80 11.41 3.22
N THR A 100 2.88 10.08 3.18
CA THR A 100 3.59 9.27 4.18
C THR A 100 5.05 9.71 4.30
N VAL A 101 5.77 9.83 3.17
CA VAL A 101 7.18 10.24 3.15
C VAL A 101 7.34 11.66 3.72
N TYR A 102 6.47 12.58 3.33
CA TYR A 102 6.48 13.95 3.81
C TYR A 102 6.26 14.02 5.33
N VAL A 103 5.22 13.36 5.86
CA VAL A 103 4.94 13.33 7.31
C VAL A 103 6.08 12.67 8.08
N TYR A 104 6.68 11.61 7.53
CA TYR A 104 7.80 10.94 8.19
C TYR A 104 9.04 11.85 8.28
N ILE A 105 9.38 12.56 7.19
CA ILE A 105 10.55 13.45 7.17
C ILE A 105 10.31 14.74 7.96
N SER A 106 9.09 15.30 7.92
CA SER A 106 8.78 16.60 8.54
C SER A 106 8.37 16.52 10.00
N SER A 107 7.71 15.43 10.42
CA SER A 107 7.20 15.28 11.79
C SER A 107 7.95 14.22 12.58
N VAL A 108 8.11 13.01 12.02
CA VAL A 108 8.69 11.87 12.75
C VAL A 108 10.17 12.09 13.03
N LEU A 109 11.00 12.27 11.99
CA LEU A 109 12.45 12.41 12.17
C LEU A 109 12.86 13.59 13.08
N PRO A 110 12.33 14.82 12.91
CA PRO A 110 12.76 15.95 13.72
C PRO A 110 12.35 15.80 15.18
N ASN A 111 11.12 15.35 15.44
CA ASN A 111 10.64 15.10 16.81
C ASN A 111 11.49 14.03 17.50
N PHE A 112 11.79 12.96 16.77
CA PHE A 112 12.59 11.86 17.25
C PHE A 112 14.01 12.28 17.66
N PHE A 113 14.73 12.98 16.77
CA PHE A 113 16.09 13.42 17.03
C PHE A 113 16.19 14.53 18.09
N ALA A 114 15.22 15.45 18.13
CA ALA A 114 15.23 16.57 19.06
C ALA A 114 14.89 16.16 20.51
N ASN A 115 13.94 15.24 20.71
CA ASN A 115 13.39 14.96 22.04
C ASN A 115 13.90 13.66 22.68
N PHE A 116 14.26 12.65 21.90
CA PHE A 116 14.51 11.30 22.44
C PHE A 116 15.98 10.85 22.40
N THR A 117 16.85 11.56 21.68
CA THR A 117 18.30 11.27 21.62
C THR A 117 19.02 11.59 22.92
N SER A 118 18.65 12.72 23.54
CA SER A 118 19.25 13.25 24.77
C SER A 118 18.55 12.78 26.05
N LEU A 119 17.45 12.02 25.92
CA LEU A 119 16.69 11.54 27.07
C LEU A 119 17.57 10.59 27.89
N SER A 120 17.90 11.03 29.10
CA SER A 120 18.50 10.16 30.11
C SER A 120 17.42 9.19 30.58
N LEU A 121 17.56 7.91 30.22
CA LEU A 121 16.61 6.90 30.69
C LEU A 121 16.63 6.91 32.23
N PRO A 122 15.46 6.88 32.89
CA PRO A 122 15.42 6.66 34.32
C PRO A 122 16.17 5.36 34.64
N PRO A 123 17.04 5.32 35.66
CA PRO A 123 17.58 4.07 36.13
C PRO A 123 16.41 3.16 36.51
N LEU A 124 16.44 1.92 36.01
CA LEU A 124 15.44 0.89 36.24
C LEU A 124 14.95 0.96 37.69
N ALA A 125 13.65 1.22 37.87
CA ALA A 125 13.01 1.57 39.12
C ALA A 125 13.55 0.78 40.31
N THR A 126 14.49 1.36 41.05
CA THR A 126 14.73 0.98 42.44
C THR A 126 13.60 1.60 43.25
N SER A 127 12.52 0.83 43.40
CA SER A 127 11.60 0.83 44.53
C SER A 127 11.09 2.20 45.02
N SER A 128 9.80 2.47 44.73
CA SER A 128 8.87 3.27 45.56
C SER A 128 8.51 4.72 45.15
N SER A 129 9.05 5.29 44.07
CA SER A 129 8.48 6.53 43.51
C SER A 129 8.65 6.60 42.00
N ILE A 130 7.57 6.40 41.25
CA ILE A 130 7.54 6.70 39.82
C ILE A 130 7.72 8.22 39.71
N LEU A 131 8.82 8.66 39.09
CA LEU A 131 9.04 10.07 38.83
C LEU A 131 7.90 10.59 37.93
N PRO A 132 7.29 11.74 38.25
CA PRO A 132 6.24 12.31 37.43
C PRO A 132 6.76 12.53 36.01
N PHE A 133 5.93 12.21 35.02
CA PHE A 133 6.35 12.30 33.63
C PHE A 133 6.53 13.77 33.21
N PRO A 134 7.64 14.15 32.56
CA PRO A 134 7.88 15.55 32.19
C PRO A 134 6.79 16.07 31.23
N SER A 135 6.12 17.16 31.60
CA SER A 135 5.06 17.77 30.76
C SER A 135 5.57 18.19 29.38
N ALA A 136 6.84 18.60 29.29
CA ALA A 136 7.50 18.97 28.04
C ALA A 136 7.63 17.80 27.03
N LEU A 137 7.67 16.55 27.51
CA LEU A 137 7.79 15.36 26.64
C LEU A 137 6.44 14.75 26.27
N ARG A 138 5.34 15.22 26.86
CA ARG A 138 4.00 14.65 26.62
C ARG A 138 3.55 14.94 25.20
N THR A 139 3.64 16.19 24.78
CA THR A 139 3.28 16.60 23.42
C THR A 139 4.15 15.90 22.37
N PRO A 140 5.51 15.90 22.47
CA PRO A 140 6.36 15.16 21.55
C PRO A 140 6.02 13.67 21.42
N THR A 141 5.75 12.99 22.53
CA THR A 141 5.41 11.55 22.53
C THR A 141 4.09 11.29 21.81
N LEU A 142 3.08 12.12 22.06
CA LEU A 142 1.77 12.00 21.41
C LEU A 142 1.82 12.36 19.92
N GLU A 143 2.58 13.40 19.56
CA GLU A 143 2.79 13.80 18.17
C GLU A 143 3.47 12.69 17.37
N LEU A 144 4.48 12.04 17.94
CA LEU A 144 5.18 10.93 17.31
C LEU A 144 4.24 9.75 17.05
N ALA A 145 3.45 9.38 18.07
CA ALA A 145 2.44 8.32 17.95
C ALA A 145 1.39 8.65 16.88
N SER A 146 0.89 9.90 16.86
CA SER A 146 -0.09 10.33 15.87
C SER A 146 0.48 10.33 14.45
N SER A 147 1.76 10.69 14.29
CA SER A 147 2.43 10.69 13.00
C SER A 147 2.61 9.27 12.46
N HIS A 148 2.96 8.30 13.31
CA HIS A 148 2.99 6.88 12.92
C HIS A 148 1.62 6.34 12.52
N LEU A 149 0.56 6.75 13.22
CA LEU A 149 -0.82 6.40 12.86
C LEU A 149 -1.15 6.95 11.46
N VAL A 150 -0.91 8.24 11.22
CA VAL A 150 -1.15 8.87 9.91
C VAL A 150 -0.37 8.15 8.80
N CYS A 151 0.92 7.86 9.02
CA CYS A 151 1.73 7.08 8.08
C CYS A 151 1.15 5.67 7.83
N SER A 152 0.65 5.00 8.86
CA SER A 152 0.08 3.66 8.75
C SER A 152 -1.22 3.65 7.96
N VAL A 153 -2.12 4.61 8.21
CA VAL A 153 -3.39 4.74 7.50
C VAL A 153 -3.17 5.11 6.03
N THR A 154 -2.24 6.04 5.76
CA THR A 154 -1.91 6.44 4.39
C THR A 154 -1.32 5.28 3.59
N LEU A 155 -0.38 4.51 4.15
CA LEU A 155 0.16 3.31 3.49
C LEU A 155 -0.88 2.20 3.33
N THR A 156 -1.79 2.04 4.28
CA THR A 156 -2.93 1.11 4.14
C THR A 156 -3.82 1.54 2.97
N GLY A 157 -4.05 2.84 2.80
CA GLY A 157 -4.74 3.40 1.64
C GLY A 157 -4.04 3.07 0.32
N VAL A 158 -2.70 3.11 0.27
CA VAL A 158 -1.93 2.68 -0.92
C VAL A 158 -2.22 1.20 -1.24
N ILE A 159 -2.16 0.31 -0.25
CA ILE A 159 -2.44 -1.12 -0.46
C ILE A 159 -3.88 -1.33 -0.98
N ILE A 160 -4.85 -0.61 -0.41
CA ILE A 160 -6.26 -0.67 -0.85
C ILE A 160 -6.41 -0.19 -2.30
N LEU A 161 -5.74 0.90 -2.69
CA LEU A 161 -5.79 1.39 -4.08
C LEU A 161 -5.12 0.42 -5.05
N GLN A 162 -3.99 -0.19 -4.67
CA GLN A 162 -3.37 -1.24 -5.50
C GLN A 162 -4.26 -2.48 -5.62
N ALA A 163 -4.97 -2.87 -4.56
CA ALA A 163 -5.94 -3.96 -4.62
C ALA A 163 -7.16 -3.59 -5.50
N GLY A 164 -7.64 -2.34 -5.41
CA GLY A 164 -8.71 -1.83 -6.27
C GLY A 164 -8.32 -1.81 -7.75
N ARG A 165 -7.06 -1.45 -8.04
CA ARG A 165 -6.51 -1.56 -9.40
C ARG A 165 -6.50 -3.00 -9.90
N TRP A 166 -6.02 -3.93 -9.09
CA TRP A 166 -6.02 -5.36 -9.47
C TRP A 166 -7.43 -5.87 -9.75
N TRP A 167 -8.41 -5.48 -8.94
CA TRP A 167 -9.82 -5.81 -9.17
C TRP A 167 -10.36 -5.22 -10.47
N ALA A 168 -10.04 -3.95 -10.75
CA ALA A 168 -10.48 -3.27 -11.97
C ALA A 168 -9.85 -3.87 -13.24
N GLU A 169 -8.55 -4.22 -13.19
CA GLU A 169 -7.88 -4.90 -14.31
C GLU A 169 -8.51 -6.28 -14.58
N GLN A 170 -8.86 -7.05 -13.56
CA GLN A 170 -9.53 -8.36 -13.74
C GLN A 170 -10.89 -8.21 -14.44
N SER A 171 -11.69 -7.21 -14.08
CA SER A 171 -12.99 -7.02 -14.71
C SER A 171 -12.91 -6.58 -16.18
N ASP A 172 -11.85 -5.83 -16.54
CA ASP A 172 -11.62 -5.43 -17.93
C ASP A 172 -11.15 -6.63 -18.77
N ASP A 173 -10.31 -7.50 -18.20
CA ASP A 173 -9.86 -8.75 -18.83
C ASP A 173 -11.03 -9.71 -19.08
N ASP A 174 -11.89 -9.93 -18.07
CA ASP A 174 -13.07 -10.81 -18.18
C ASP A 174 -14.04 -10.30 -19.29
N ALA A 175 -14.31 -9.00 -19.32
CA ALA A 175 -15.18 -8.40 -20.33
C ALA A 175 -14.59 -8.50 -21.75
N GLN A 176 -13.26 -8.43 -21.87
CA GLN A 176 -12.58 -8.58 -23.15
C GLN A 176 -12.60 -10.02 -23.66
N GLU A 177 -12.46 -11.01 -22.77
CA GLU A 177 -12.58 -12.43 -23.11
C GLU A 177 -13.99 -12.78 -23.62
N ASP A 178 -15.04 -12.28 -22.96
CA ASP A 178 -16.43 -12.49 -23.39
C ASP A 178 -16.69 -11.93 -24.81
N LEU A 179 -16.23 -10.71 -25.08
CA LEU A 179 -16.36 -10.06 -26.39
C LEU A 179 -15.60 -10.80 -27.51
N MET A 180 -14.42 -11.37 -27.18
CA MET A 180 -13.66 -12.18 -28.15
C MET A 180 -14.35 -13.53 -28.41
N GLY A 181 -14.89 -14.17 -27.37
CA GLY A 181 -15.65 -15.41 -27.48
C GLY A 181 -16.89 -15.26 -28.37
N GLU A 182 -17.69 -14.21 -28.15
CA GLU A 182 -18.86 -13.91 -28.99
C GLU A 182 -18.46 -13.63 -30.44
N GLY A 183 -17.34 -12.93 -30.67
CA GLY A 183 -16.83 -12.63 -32.01
C GLY A 183 -16.39 -13.88 -32.78
N ASP A 184 -15.72 -14.82 -32.10
CA ASP A 184 -15.29 -16.10 -32.68
C ASP A 184 -16.48 -17.03 -32.96
N GLU A 185 -17.46 -17.09 -32.06
CA GLU A 185 -18.70 -17.83 -32.27
C GLU A 185 -19.50 -17.29 -33.47
N GLU A 186 -19.66 -15.96 -33.59
CA GLU A 186 -20.31 -15.35 -34.75
C GLU A 186 -19.56 -15.62 -36.07
N ALA A 187 -18.22 -15.58 -36.05
CA ALA A 187 -17.38 -15.84 -37.21
C ALA A 187 -17.48 -17.31 -37.66
N GLU A 188 -17.53 -18.24 -36.70
CA GLU A 188 -17.74 -19.66 -36.96
C GLU A 188 -19.14 -19.94 -37.51
N GLU A 189 -20.19 -19.32 -36.97
CA GLU A 189 -21.57 -19.48 -37.46
C GLU A 189 -21.72 -18.98 -38.91
N LYS A 190 -21.12 -17.82 -39.23
CA LYS A 190 -21.09 -17.27 -40.61
C LYS A 190 -20.32 -18.21 -41.56
N ARG A 191 -19.22 -18.83 -41.13
CA ARG A 191 -18.47 -19.83 -41.91
C ARG A 191 -19.28 -21.10 -42.15
N LEU A 192 -19.99 -21.60 -41.14
CA LEU A 192 -20.86 -22.78 -41.27
C LEU A 192 -22.06 -22.51 -42.21
N ARG A 193 -22.69 -21.34 -42.11
CA ARG A 193 -23.78 -20.90 -43.00
C ARG A 193 -23.32 -20.72 -44.45
N SER A 194 -22.11 -20.22 -44.69
CA SER A 194 -21.59 -20.07 -46.06
C SER A 194 -21.26 -21.43 -46.69
N ARG A 195 -20.65 -22.36 -45.95
CA ARG A 195 -20.39 -23.75 -46.38
C ARG A 195 -21.68 -24.51 -46.72
N SER A 196 -22.72 -24.39 -45.88
CA SER A 196 -23.99 -25.06 -46.11
C SER A 196 -24.72 -24.52 -47.36
N ARG A 197 -24.69 -23.19 -47.58
CA ARG A 197 -25.21 -22.56 -48.82
C ARG A 197 -24.46 -23.02 -50.07
N SER A 198 -23.13 -23.14 -50.01
CA SER A 198 -22.32 -23.64 -51.13
C SER A 198 -22.68 -25.08 -51.50
N ARG A 199 -22.78 -25.98 -50.51
CA ARG A 199 -23.16 -27.38 -50.72
C ARG A 199 -24.56 -27.54 -51.30
N ARG A 200 -25.53 -26.70 -50.89
CA ARG A 200 -26.89 -26.71 -51.44
C ARG A 200 -26.91 -26.29 -52.92
N ARG A 201 -26.11 -25.30 -53.31
CA ARG A 201 -25.97 -24.85 -54.71
C ARG A 201 -25.32 -25.90 -55.60
N GLU A 202 -24.32 -26.63 -55.11
CA GLU A 202 -23.71 -27.75 -55.85
C GLU A 202 -24.69 -28.90 -56.08
N LYS A 203 -25.44 -29.31 -55.04
CA LYS A 203 -26.47 -30.36 -55.18
C LYS A 203 -27.55 -30.00 -56.21
N GLY A 204 -28.05 -28.76 -56.18
CA GLY A 204 -29.06 -28.31 -57.15
C GLY A 204 -28.54 -28.28 -58.60
N LYS A 205 -27.26 -27.95 -58.81
CA LYS A 205 -26.63 -28.04 -60.15
C LYS A 205 -26.44 -29.48 -60.61
N ALA A 206 -26.13 -30.40 -59.70
CA ALA A 206 -25.95 -31.82 -60.02
C ALA A 206 -27.29 -32.50 -60.39
N GLU A 207 -28.39 -32.17 -59.70
CA GLU A 207 -29.72 -32.68 -60.05
C GLU A 207 -30.21 -32.13 -61.40
N SER A 208 -30.05 -30.83 -61.66
CA SER A 208 -30.46 -30.23 -62.95
C SER A 208 -29.70 -30.80 -64.16
N LYS A 209 -28.52 -31.41 -63.96
CA LYS A 209 -27.73 -32.06 -65.00
C LYS A 209 -28.17 -33.51 -65.28
N LYS A 210 -28.94 -34.13 -64.39
CA LYS A 210 -29.48 -35.50 -64.55
C LYS A 210 -30.85 -35.54 -65.23
N THR A 211 -31.54 -34.40 -65.33
CA THR A 211 -32.90 -34.29 -65.89
C THR A 211 -32.93 -33.78 -67.34
N LYS A 212 -31.77 -33.57 -67.96
CA LYS A 212 -31.60 -33.33 -69.39
C LYS A 212 -30.90 -34.53 -70.01
#